data_AF-A0A249MXB5-F1
#
_entry.id   AF-A0A249MXB5-F1
#
_cell.length_a   1.000
_cell.length_b   1.000
_cell.length_c   1.000
_cell.angle_alpha   90.00
_cell.angle_beta   90.00
_cell.angle_gamma   90.00
#
_symmetry.space_group_name_H-M   'P 1'
#
loop_
_entity.id
_entity.type
_entity.pdbx_description
1 polymer ?
#
loop_
_entity_poly.entity_id
_entity_poly.type
_entity_poly.pdbx_seq_one_letter_code
_entity_poly.pdbx_strand_id
1 'polypeptide(L)'
;MTSYLDRLIADPTSFHDAPYAQAFTLSREEIDRLHLEGARKRFAELRPGLSVLDKLAREQGIETIETIDDLAPLLFPHTVYKSYPISYLERSRFDKLTKWLAGLTTSDISHVDASGIETIDDWIDLLDAETDLTIQHTSGTTGKLSFVPRSKKQWRETIVHSGVIIRDWWPDRGRDIVKDGMPIIIPGYRYGAAAMQRGNGIQVDLYAKGEENTLFLYPNARFSADIASLGGRLRAAEARGEAGMIDIPPVLLERREALLELERRRPDDLKHFFSEAQRRFGGRDVYVTAMWAILYDWAEEGLKRGLKNVFGKGSVLLTGGGKKGKELPDDWRERVLEFLGFDTIYEMYATSEQMGLSMMCEHGHYHIPPIQIPFLLDPATGKPLPRKDGLTGRFASFDLMPNTYWAGLVTGDEITLAGWEKPCACGRTGPHVIPPVRRYSEKEGGDDRIVCAGAPEAHDRAIEFLAELSM
;
A
#
# COMPACT_ATOMS: atom_id res chain seq x y z
N MET A 1 -8.85 -22.04 26.62
CA MET A 1 -8.09 -21.42 25.51
C MET A 1 -9.02 -20.41 24.85
N THR A 2 -8.58 -19.16 24.70
CA THR A 2 -9.34 -18.11 23.99
C THR A 2 -9.56 -18.53 22.53
N SER A 3 -10.77 -18.32 21.98
CA SER A 3 -11.07 -18.71 20.60
C SER A 3 -10.22 -17.92 19.59
N TYR A 4 -10.08 -18.41 18.36
CA TYR A 4 -9.36 -17.68 17.30
C TYR A 4 -9.99 -16.30 17.04
N LEU A 5 -11.32 -16.24 16.99
CA LEU A 5 -12.09 -15.00 16.86
C LEU A 5 -11.81 -14.02 18.01
N ASP A 6 -11.86 -14.48 19.26
CA ASP A 6 -11.63 -13.59 20.41
C ASP A 6 -10.19 -13.06 20.44
N ARG A 7 -9.21 -13.83 19.95
CA ARG A 7 -7.83 -13.34 19.75
C ARG A 7 -7.78 -12.24 18.69
N LEU A 8 -8.47 -12.40 17.55
CA LEU A 8 -8.51 -11.37 16.50
C LEU A 8 -9.20 -10.08 16.96
N ILE A 9 -10.27 -10.18 17.75
CA ILE A 9 -10.95 -9.02 18.32
C ILE A 9 -10.03 -8.29 19.32
N ALA A 10 -9.32 -9.06 20.16
CA ALA A 10 -8.40 -8.50 21.13
C ALA A 10 -7.17 -7.86 20.45
N ASP A 11 -6.61 -8.51 19.45
CA ASP A 11 -5.48 -8.03 18.66
C ASP A 11 -5.61 -8.54 17.23
N PRO A 12 -5.92 -7.67 16.25
CA PRO A 12 -6.06 -8.08 14.86
C PRO A 12 -4.76 -8.62 14.27
N THR A 13 -3.59 -8.35 14.86
CA THR A 13 -2.31 -8.92 14.42
C THR A 13 -2.07 -10.35 14.95
N SER A 14 -2.95 -10.86 15.82
CA SER A 14 -2.79 -12.19 16.46
C SER A 14 -2.80 -13.37 15.50
N PHE A 15 -3.25 -13.20 14.24
CA PHE A 15 -3.08 -14.25 13.24
C PHE A 15 -1.59 -14.48 12.89
N HIS A 16 -0.66 -13.59 13.25
CA HIS A 16 0.78 -13.86 13.10
C HIS A 16 1.22 -15.11 13.88
N ASP A 17 0.54 -15.40 14.98
CA ASP A 17 0.78 -16.54 15.86
C ASP A 17 -0.22 -17.68 15.63
N ALA A 18 -0.84 -17.72 14.45
CA ALA A 18 -1.81 -18.75 14.06
C ALA A 18 -1.75 -19.03 12.54
N PRO A 19 -2.37 -20.11 12.04
CA PRO A 19 -2.49 -20.34 10.60
C PRO A 19 -3.36 -19.26 9.96
N TYR A 20 -2.82 -18.50 9.01
CA TYR A 20 -3.56 -17.44 8.31
C TYR A 20 -4.83 -17.95 7.63
N ALA A 21 -4.76 -19.16 7.07
CA ALA A 21 -5.90 -19.81 6.42
C ALA A 21 -7.11 -19.99 7.36
N GLN A 22 -6.90 -20.07 8.68
CA GLN A 22 -7.97 -20.16 9.67
C GLN A 22 -8.86 -18.92 9.68
N ALA A 23 -8.34 -17.75 9.29
CA ALA A 23 -9.16 -16.55 9.15
C ALA A 23 -10.28 -16.75 8.11
N PHE A 24 -10.03 -17.54 7.08
CA PHE A 24 -10.96 -17.81 5.98
C PHE A 24 -11.85 -19.03 6.22
N THR A 25 -12.01 -19.44 7.47
CA THR A 25 -13.00 -20.44 7.91
C THR A 25 -14.03 -19.86 8.86
N LEU A 26 -13.93 -18.57 9.21
CA LEU A 26 -14.89 -17.89 10.08
C LEU A 26 -16.27 -17.84 9.44
N SER A 27 -17.32 -18.03 10.25
CA SER A 27 -18.70 -17.89 9.79
C SER A 27 -19.05 -16.43 9.53
N ARG A 28 -20.18 -16.19 8.85
CA ARG A 28 -20.68 -14.84 8.62
C ARG A 28 -20.93 -14.10 9.93
N GLU A 29 -21.52 -14.78 10.91
CA GLU A 29 -21.81 -14.23 12.24
C GLU A 29 -20.53 -13.87 12.99
N GLU A 30 -19.50 -14.73 12.90
CA GLU A 30 -18.19 -14.45 13.51
C GLU A 30 -17.49 -13.26 12.85
N ILE A 31 -17.56 -13.14 11.52
CA ILE A 31 -17.03 -11.99 10.77
C ILE A 31 -17.78 -10.70 11.14
N ASP A 32 -19.12 -10.74 11.19
CA ASP A 32 -19.92 -9.57 11.56
C ASP A 32 -19.63 -9.12 13.01
N ARG A 33 -19.44 -10.08 13.92
CA ARG A 33 -19.00 -9.80 15.30
C ARG A 33 -17.60 -9.18 15.35
N LEU A 34 -16.63 -9.76 14.64
CA LEU A 34 -15.25 -9.23 14.54
C LEU A 34 -15.26 -7.80 14.02
N HIS A 35 -15.99 -7.55 12.93
CA HIS A 35 -16.10 -6.23 12.33
C HIS A 35 -16.67 -5.22 13.33
N LEU A 36 -17.75 -5.53 14.04
CA LEU A 36 -18.42 -4.54 14.91
C LEU A 36 -17.63 -4.27 16.18
N GLU A 37 -17.15 -5.32 16.85
CA GLU A 37 -16.34 -5.17 18.06
C GLU A 37 -14.98 -4.54 17.75
N GLY A 38 -14.33 -4.95 16.66
CA GLY A 38 -13.08 -4.36 16.18
C GLY A 38 -13.22 -2.89 15.81
N ALA A 39 -14.28 -2.52 15.09
CA ALA A 39 -14.59 -1.14 14.73
C ALA A 39 -14.77 -0.25 15.97
N ARG A 40 -15.62 -0.69 16.92
CA ARG A 40 -15.85 0.00 18.20
C ARG A 40 -14.55 0.23 18.95
N LYS A 41 -13.75 -0.83 19.12
CA LYS A 41 -12.48 -0.77 19.81
C LYS A 41 -11.53 0.23 19.14
N ARG A 42 -11.32 0.08 17.82
CA ARG A 42 -10.33 0.88 17.12
C ARG A 42 -10.72 2.36 17.02
N PHE A 43 -12.01 2.65 16.84
CA PHE A 43 -12.52 4.01 16.91
C PHE A 43 -12.30 4.65 18.28
N ALA A 44 -12.63 3.94 19.37
CA ALA A 44 -12.44 4.43 20.73
C ALA A 44 -10.96 4.68 21.08
N GLU A 45 -10.05 3.83 20.59
CA GLU A 45 -8.60 3.97 20.81
C GLU A 45 -7.99 5.11 20.00
N LEU A 46 -8.39 5.27 18.73
CA LEU A 46 -7.75 6.23 17.81
C LEU A 46 -8.33 7.63 17.90
N ARG A 47 -9.65 7.78 18.05
CA ARG A 47 -10.32 9.10 18.01
C ARG A 47 -9.69 10.12 18.97
N PRO A 48 -9.37 9.80 20.24
CA PRO A 48 -8.78 10.79 21.15
C PRO A 48 -7.42 11.33 20.71
N GLY A 49 -6.65 10.53 19.97
CA GLY A 49 -5.31 10.90 19.49
C GLY A 49 -5.24 11.37 18.04
N LEU A 50 -6.34 11.30 17.29
CA LEU A 50 -6.42 11.71 15.88
C LEU A 50 -7.36 12.88 15.72
N SER A 51 -6.81 14.10 15.74
CA SER A 51 -7.60 15.33 15.75
C SER A 51 -8.53 15.47 14.53
N VAL A 52 -8.10 15.04 13.34
CA VAL A 52 -8.95 15.04 12.14
C VAL A 52 -10.10 14.03 12.22
N LEU A 53 -9.87 12.86 12.81
CA LEU A 53 -10.91 11.85 13.02
C LEU A 53 -11.92 12.35 14.07
N ASP A 54 -11.46 12.94 15.17
CA ASP A 54 -12.33 13.53 16.18
C ASP A 54 -13.17 14.68 15.60
N LYS A 55 -12.56 15.56 14.80
CA LYS A 55 -13.27 16.63 14.09
C LYS A 55 -14.35 16.04 13.17
N LEU A 56 -14.02 15.07 12.33
CA LEU A 56 -14.97 14.43 11.43
C LEU A 56 -16.10 13.74 12.20
N ALA A 57 -15.79 13.01 13.27
CA ALA A 57 -16.78 12.34 14.10
C ALA A 57 -17.78 13.31 14.74
N ARG A 58 -17.30 14.44 15.27
CA ARG A 58 -18.17 15.49 15.84
C ARG A 58 -19.07 16.14 14.79
N GLU A 59 -18.53 16.42 13.61
CA GLU A 59 -19.29 17.00 12.49
C GLU A 59 -20.39 16.04 11.99
N GLN A 60 -20.14 14.74 12.05
CA GLN A 60 -21.12 13.70 11.70
C GLN A 60 -22.04 13.33 12.87
N GLY A 61 -21.81 13.85 14.09
CA GLY A 61 -22.57 13.50 15.29
C GLY A 61 -22.37 12.06 15.77
N ILE A 62 -21.22 11.45 15.47
CA ILE A 62 -20.91 10.05 15.79
C ILE A 62 -20.04 10.00 17.05
N GLU A 63 -20.65 9.59 18.17
CA GLU A 63 -19.94 9.43 19.44
C GLU A 63 -19.43 8.00 19.68
N THR A 64 -20.18 7.01 19.20
CA THR A 64 -19.88 5.58 19.28
C THR A 64 -20.25 4.91 17.97
N ILE A 65 -19.62 3.76 17.68
CA ILE A 65 -20.00 2.90 16.55
C ILE A 65 -21.05 1.92 17.06
N GLU A 66 -22.31 2.07 16.68
CA GLU A 66 -23.40 1.17 17.08
C GLU A 66 -23.70 0.10 16.04
N THR A 67 -23.53 0.47 14.77
CA THR A 67 -23.65 -0.39 13.60
C THR A 67 -22.42 -0.25 12.73
N ILE A 68 -22.20 -1.22 11.83
CA ILE A 68 -21.08 -1.12 10.89
C ILE A 68 -21.20 0.08 9.95
N ASP A 69 -22.42 0.47 9.59
CA ASP A 69 -22.64 1.57 8.65
C ASP A 69 -22.27 2.94 9.27
N ASP A 70 -22.16 3.04 10.59
CA ASP A 70 -21.65 4.23 11.28
C ASP A 70 -20.18 4.52 10.94
N LEU A 71 -19.43 3.52 10.44
CA LEU A 71 -18.07 3.75 9.94
C LEU A 71 -18.05 4.49 8.60
N ALA A 72 -19.07 4.34 7.75
CA ALA A 72 -19.02 4.84 6.38
C ALA A 72 -18.80 6.38 6.31
N PRO A 73 -19.47 7.21 7.14
CA PRO A 73 -19.21 8.65 7.21
C PRO A 73 -17.86 9.04 7.83
N LEU A 74 -17.14 8.08 8.40
CA LEU A 74 -15.82 8.27 9.00
C LEU A 74 -14.68 7.81 8.08
N LEU A 75 -14.99 7.19 6.93
CA LEU A 75 -13.96 6.76 5.97
C LEU A 75 -13.38 7.97 5.24
N PHE A 76 -12.06 8.10 5.24
CA PHE A 76 -11.39 9.19 4.55
C PHE A 76 -11.40 8.97 3.04
N PRO A 77 -11.65 9.99 2.22
CA PRO A 77 -11.35 9.88 0.79
C PRO A 77 -9.84 9.67 0.59
N HIS A 78 -9.46 8.98 -0.50
CA HIS A 78 -8.06 8.71 -0.86
C HIS A 78 -7.15 9.96 -1.03
N THR A 79 -7.70 11.15 -0.86
CA THR A 79 -7.01 12.44 -0.91
C THR A 79 -6.54 12.94 0.46
N VAL A 80 -7.04 12.40 1.58
CA VAL A 80 -6.73 12.93 2.93
C VAL A 80 -5.23 12.89 3.24
N TYR A 81 -4.56 11.78 2.97
CA TYR A 81 -3.11 11.63 3.18
C TYR A 81 -2.24 12.45 2.21
N LYS A 82 -2.87 13.18 1.29
CA LYS A 82 -2.24 14.16 0.40
C LYS A 82 -3.00 15.49 0.46
N SER A 83 -3.57 15.87 1.60
CA SER A 83 -4.38 17.09 1.73
C SER A 83 -3.54 18.37 1.90
N TYR A 84 -2.30 18.27 2.38
CA TYR A 84 -1.41 19.42 2.61
C TYR A 84 -1.30 20.38 1.41
N PRO A 85 -1.18 21.70 1.59
CA PRO A 85 -0.93 22.63 0.50
C PRO A 85 0.35 22.28 -0.30
N ILE A 86 0.27 22.23 -1.63
CA ILE A 86 1.44 21.90 -2.47
C ILE A 86 2.60 22.89 -2.28
N SER A 87 2.26 24.14 -1.93
CA SER A 87 3.21 25.19 -1.60
C SER A 87 4.13 24.86 -0.42
N TYR A 88 3.78 23.86 0.40
CA TYR A 88 4.67 23.37 1.46
C TYR A 88 5.88 22.65 0.86
N LEU A 89 5.68 21.87 -0.20
CA LEU A 89 6.80 21.23 -0.90
C LEU A 89 7.58 22.24 -1.75
N GLU A 90 6.88 23.17 -2.40
CA GLU A 90 7.52 24.18 -3.28
C GLU A 90 8.38 25.19 -2.53
N ARG A 91 8.07 25.44 -1.24
CA ARG A 91 8.76 26.42 -0.39
C ARG A 91 9.49 25.77 0.78
N SER A 92 9.73 24.46 0.71
CA SER A 92 10.41 23.66 1.74
C SER A 92 9.88 23.91 3.16
N ARG A 93 8.55 24.04 3.31
CA ARG A 93 7.87 24.23 4.60
C ARG A 93 7.58 22.89 5.27
N PHE A 94 8.64 22.12 5.53
CA PHE A 94 8.55 20.83 6.20
C PHE A 94 8.17 20.97 7.69
N ASP A 95 8.42 22.13 8.29
CA ASP A 95 7.87 22.53 9.58
C ASP A 95 6.32 22.47 9.58
N LYS A 96 5.69 23.01 8.53
CA LYS A 96 4.23 22.98 8.36
C LYS A 96 3.74 21.59 7.97
N LEU A 97 4.47 20.88 7.13
CA LEU A 97 4.12 19.51 6.75
C LEU A 97 4.15 18.56 7.96
N THR A 98 5.08 18.76 8.90
CA THR A 98 5.14 18.01 10.17
C THR A 98 3.90 18.27 11.03
N LYS A 99 3.49 19.54 11.19
CA LYS A 99 2.25 19.89 11.92
C LYS A 99 1.00 19.30 11.26
N TRP A 100 0.92 19.33 9.93
CA TRP A 100 -0.16 18.68 9.18
C TRP A 100 -0.20 17.17 9.45
N LEU A 101 0.96 16.50 9.42
CA LEU A 101 1.05 15.06 9.68
C LEU A 101 0.65 14.72 11.13
N ALA A 102 0.93 15.59 12.09
CA ALA A 102 0.55 15.41 13.50
C ALA A 102 -0.97 15.28 13.69
N GLY A 103 -1.78 15.87 12.79
CA GLY A 103 -3.23 15.68 12.81
C GLY A 103 -3.70 14.31 12.30
N LEU A 104 -2.81 13.55 11.65
CA LEU A 104 -3.09 12.26 11.00
C LEU A 104 -2.50 11.05 11.74
N THR A 105 -1.82 11.28 12.86
CA THR A 105 -1.23 10.20 13.65
C THR A 105 -1.39 10.41 15.15
N THR A 106 -1.50 9.31 15.90
CA THR A 106 -1.46 9.33 17.36
C THR A 106 -0.04 9.39 17.93
N SER A 107 0.99 9.28 17.07
CA SER A 107 2.39 9.40 17.49
C SER A 107 2.71 10.87 17.75
N ASP A 108 3.26 11.18 18.93
CA ASP A 108 3.69 12.55 19.21
C ASP A 108 4.93 12.88 18.38
N ILE A 109 4.79 13.87 17.51
CA ILE A 109 5.85 14.42 16.67
C ILE A 109 6.01 15.92 16.88
N SER A 110 5.45 16.47 17.96
CA SER A 110 5.47 17.91 18.25
C SER A 110 6.86 18.44 18.57
N HIS A 111 7.79 17.58 19.00
CA HIS A 111 9.18 17.91 19.29
C HIS A 111 10.09 17.96 18.06
N VAL A 112 9.65 17.44 16.91
CA VAL A 112 10.47 17.36 15.70
C VAL A 112 10.67 18.74 15.09
N ASP A 113 11.93 19.18 15.02
CA ASP A 113 12.29 20.45 14.40
C ASP A 113 12.72 20.22 12.94
N ALA A 114 11.76 20.37 12.03
CA ALA A 114 12.01 20.33 10.59
C ALA A 114 12.41 21.69 9.99
N SER A 115 12.84 22.66 10.80
CA SER A 115 13.35 23.94 10.30
C SER A 115 14.67 23.73 9.55
N GLY A 116 14.79 24.36 8.38
CA GLY A 116 15.98 24.22 7.52
C GLY A 116 16.07 22.92 6.72
N ILE A 117 15.11 22.00 6.86
CA ILE A 117 14.98 20.86 5.94
C ILE A 117 14.54 21.38 4.56
N GLU A 118 15.23 20.94 3.50
CA GLU A 118 14.97 21.44 2.15
C GLU A 118 14.24 20.44 1.23
N THR A 119 14.25 19.15 1.58
CA THR A 119 13.74 18.08 0.72
C THR A 119 12.81 17.09 1.44
N ILE A 120 11.98 16.39 0.66
CA ILE A 120 11.04 15.38 1.17
C ILE A 120 11.80 14.19 1.75
N ASP A 121 12.85 13.72 1.07
CA ASP A 121 13.64 12.60 1.58
C ASP A 121 14.29 12.94 2.92
N ASP A 122 14.84 14.15 3.10
CA ASP A 122 15.48 14.55 4.36
C ASP A 122 14.45 14.72 5.49
N TRP A 123 13.24 15.20 5.17
CA TRP A 123 12.13 15.28 6.12
C TRP A 123 11.67 13.90 6.60
N ILE A 124 11.60 12.92 5.69
CA ILE A 124 11.26 11.54 6.06
C ILE A 124 12.36 10.93 6.92
N ASP A 125 13.63 11.16 6.55
CA ASP A 125 14.78 10.63 7.29
C ASP A 125 14.88 11.25 8.70
N LEU A 126 14.54 12.54 8.85
CA LEU A 126 14.40 13.20 10.16
C LEU A 126 13.33 12.51 11.02
N LEU A 127 12.14 12.27 10.46
CA LEU A 127 11.05 11.62 11.19
C LEU A 127 11.39 10.18 11.58
N ASP A 128 12.09 9.44 10.72
CA ASP A 128 12.58 8.10 11.03
C ASP A 128 13.60 8.11 12.18
N ALA A 129 14.45 9.13 12.25
CA ALA A 129 15.48 9.26 13.27
C ALA A 129 14.90 9.67 14.64
N GLU A 130 13.95 10.62 14.66
CA GLU A 130 13.50 11.28 15.89
C GLU A 130 12.19 10.74 16.48
N THR A 131 11.51 9.83 15.78
CA THR A 131 10.19 9.33 16.19
C THR A 131 10.05 7.82 16.01
N ASP A 132 8.92 7.27 16.46
CA ASP A 132 8.55 5.88 16.19
C ASP A 132 7.92 5.68 14.80
N LEU A 133 7.80 6.75 14.00
CA LEU A 133 7.26 6.67 12.66
C LEU A 133 8.28 6.10 11.66
N THR A 134 7.72 5.55 10.59
CA THR A 134 8.40 5.13 9.37
C THR A 134 7.45 5.43 8.24
N ILE A 135 7.35 6.72 7.90
CA ILE A 135 6.35 7.23 6.94
C ILE A 135 6.62 6.64 5.57
N GLN A 136 5.58 6.23 4.87
CA GLN A 136 5.69 5.88 3.47
C GLN A 136 4.98 6.87 2.58
N HIS A 137 5.37 6.88 1.31
CA HIS A 137 4.67 7.63 0.30
C HIS A 137 4.20 6.81 -0.91
N THR A 138 3.19 7.35 -1.60
CA THR A 138 2.75 6.83 -2.91
C THR A 138 3.68 7.33 -4.02
N SER A 139 3.55 6.78 -5.24
CA SER A 139 4.41 7.15 -6.38
C SER A 139 4.08 8.51 -7.03
N GLY A 140 3.06 9.23 -6.56
CA GLY A 140 2.82 10.63 -6.92
C GLY A 140 2.56 10.93 -8.40
N THR A 141 1.59 10.27 -9.06
CA THR A 141 1.32 10.46 -10.49
C THR A 141 1.07 11.92 -10.88
N THR A 142 0.41 12.70 -10.01
CA THR A 142 0.09 14.13 -10.16
C THR A 142 1.10 15.08 -9.50
N GLY A 143 2.17 14.54 -8.90
CA GLY A 143 3.21 15.31 -8.20
C GLY A 143 2.97 15.52 -6.71
N LYS A 144 1.74 15.32 -6.24
CA LYS A 144 1.42 15.30 -4.81
C LYS A 144 1.51 13.87 -4.28
N LEU A 145 2.35 13.67 -3.27
CA LEU A 145 2.53 12.38 -2.63
C LEU A 145 1.51 12.21 -1.49
N SER A 146 0.95 11.02 -1.33
CA SER A 146 0.27 10.69 -0.07
C SER A 146 1.33 10.26 0.94
N PHE A 147 1.28 10.78 2.17
CA PHE A 147 2.16 10.37 3.27
C PHE A 147 1.34 9.62 4.33
N VAL A 148 1.65 8.35 4.57
CA VAL A 148 0.93 7.52 5.55
C VAL A 148 1.83 7.31 6.79
N PRO A 149 1.41 7.74 7.99
CA PRO A 149 2.22 7.73 9.21
C PRO A 149 2.20 6.36 9.91
N ARG A 150 2.70 5.34 9.21
CA ARG A 150 2.95 4.03 9.83
C ARG A 150 4.08 4.11 10.82
N SER A 151 4.01 3.34 11.90
CA SER A 151 5.11 3.19 12.86
C SER A 151 6.13 2.12 12.42
N LYS A 152 7.33 2.17 13.01
CA LYS A 152 8.37 1.13 12.90
C LYS A 152 7.82 -0.25 13.22
N LYS A 153 7.01 -0.35 14.28
CA LYS A 153 6.34 -1.58 14.70
C LYS A 153 5.37 -2.09 13.64
N GLN A 154 4.49 -1.24 13.13
CA GLN A 154 3.52 -1.60 12.09
C GLN A 154 4.19 -2.03 10.77
N TRP A 155 5.34 -1.45 10.43
CA TRP A 155 6.12 -1.92 9.29
C TRP A 155 6.66 -3.33 9.48
N ARG A 156 7.19 -3.62 10.68
CA ARG A 156 7.63 -4.98 11.00
C ARG A 156 6.46 -5.96 10.97
N GLU A 157 5.32 -5.59 11.54
CA GLU A 157 4.07 -6.36 11.47
C GLU A 157 3.61 -6.58 10.03
N THR A 158 3.67 -5.57 9.15
CA THR A 158 3.31 -5.70 7.72
C THR A 158 4.19 -6.73 7.01
N ILE A 159 5.50 -6.74 7.29
CA ILE A 159 6.40 -7.73 6.69
C ILE A 159 6.13 -9.11 7.27
N VAL A 160 6.03 -9.26 8.59
CA VAL A 160 5.64 -10.54 9.22
C VAL A 160 4.31 -11.07 8.64
N HIS A 161 3.31 -10.20 8.46
CA HIS A 161 2.03 -10.53 7.84
C HIS A 161 2.22 -11.14 6.44
N SER A 162 3.03 -10.51 5.59
CA SER A 162 3.30 -11.03 4.25
C SER A 162 4.04 -12.38 4.27
N GLY A 163 4.94 -12.60 5.23
CA GLY A 163 5.60 -13.90 5.43
C GLY A 163 4.62 -15.00 5.85
N VAL A 164 3.69 -14.68 6.75
CA VAL A 164 2.62 -15.57 7.20
C VAL A 164 1.65 -15.89 6.06
N ILE A 165 1.30 -14.91 5.21
CA ILE A 165 0.54 -15.13 3.98
C ILE A 165 1.28 -16.10 3.05
N ILE A 166 2.58 -15.89 2.83
CA ILE A 166 3.37 -16.76 1.95
C ILE A 166 3.41 -18.20 2.47
N ARG A 167 3.54 -18.38 3.79
CA ARG A 167 3.51 -19.70 4.42
C ARG A 167 2.16 -20.42 4.23
N ASP A 168 1.05 -19.72 4.43
CA ASP A 168 -0.24 -20.38 4.69
C ASP A 168 -1.27 -20.25 3.56
N TRP A 169 -1.12 -19.29 2.65
CA TRP A 169 -2.13 -19.04 1.62
C TRP A 169 -2.29 -20.22 0.66
N TRP A 170 -1.18 -20.92 0.35
CA TRP A 170 -1.17 -22.12 -0.46
C TRP A 170 -0.76 -23.34 0.36
N PRO A 171 -1.70 -24.18 0.84
CA PRO A 171 -1.40 -25.26 1.78
C PRO A 171 -0.29 -26.23 1.32
N ASP A 172 -0.23 -26.55 0.03
CA ASP A 172 0.69 -27.58 -0.50
C ASP A 172 2.03 -27.03 -1.01
N ARG A 173 2.16 -25.72 -1.16
CA ARG A 173 3.33 -25.07 -1.80
C ARG A 173 3.82 -23.82 -1.07
N GLY A 174 3.18 -23.43 0.02
CA GLY A 174 3.59 -22.32 0.87
C GLY A 174 4.96 -22.57 1.50
N ARG A 175 5.71 -21.48 1.69
CA ARG A 175 7.08 -21.52 2.20
C ARG A 175 7.17 -20.66 3.46
N ASP A 176 7.75 -21.18 4.52
CA ASP A 176 8.02 -20.39 5.72
C ASP A 176 9.32 -19.59 5.56
N ILE A 177 9.28 -18.56 4.71
CA ILE A 177 10.46 -17.76 4.36
C ILE A 177 11.01 -16.96 5.56
N VAL A 178 10.18 -16.72 6.58
CA VAL A 178 10.59 -16.09 7.83
C VAL A 178 11.44 -17.05 8.65
N LYS A 179 11.06 -18.32 8.71
CA LYS A 179 11.82 -19.34 9.44
C LYS A 179 13.07 -19.79 8.69
N ASP A 180 12.89 -20.21 7.44
CA ASP A 180 13.92 -20.95 6.69
C ASP A 180 14.91 -20.01 5.97
N GLY A 181 14.49 -18.76 5.76
CA GLY A 181 15.22 -17.79 4.96
C GLY A 181 15.14 -18.08 3.45
N MET A 182 15.22 -17.04 2.64
CA MET A 182 15.17 -17.15 1.18
C MET A 182 15.91 -15.99 0.52
N PRO A 183 16.74 -16.25 -0.51
CA PRO A 183 17.40 -15.16 -1.24
C PRO A 183 16.39 -14.20 -1.85
N ILE A 184 16.64 -12.90 -1.76
CA ILE A 184 15.74 -11.88 -2.29
C ILE A 184 16.32 -11.29 -3.58
N ILE A 185 15.52 -11.28 -4.64
CA ILE A 185 15.84 -10.59 -5.89
C ILE A 185 14.79 -9.50 -6.15
N ILE A 186 15.21 -8.24 -6.11
CA ILE A 186 14.33 -7.09 -6.35
C ILE A 186 14.88 -6.31 -7.56
N PRO A 187 14.15 -6.28 -8.70
CA PRO A 187 14.56 -5.51 -9.89
C PRO A 187 14.28 -4.01 -9.71
N GLY A 188 14.82 -3.42 -8.64
CA GLY A 188 14.59 -2.03 -8.27
C GLY A 188 15.57 -1.51 -7.22
N TYR A 189 15.17 -0.43 -6.55
CA TYR A 189 15.96 0.28 -5.56
C TYR A 189 16.02 -0.43 -4.22
N ARG A 190 17.20 -0.46 -3.59
CA ARG A 190 17.39 -0.94 -2.22
C ARG A 190 16.79 0.01 -1.18
N TYR A 191 16.86 1.31 -1.42
CA TYR A 191 16.40 2.35 -0.49
C TYR A 191 15.25 3.17 -1.08
N GLY A 192 14.49 3.84 -0.21
CA GLY A 192 13.39 4.71 -0.59
C GLY A 192 12.26 4.67 0.43
N ALA A 193 11.44 5.71 0.42
CA ALA A 193 10.30 5.82 1.30
C ALA A 193 8.96 5.46 0.62
N ALA A 194 8.99 5.07 -0.66
CA ALA A 194 7.79 4.56 -1.31
C ALA A 194 7.38 3.21 -0.72
N ALA A 195 6.08 2.91 -0.71
CA ALA A 195 5.53 1.71 -0.07
C ALA A 195 6.25 0.40 -0.42
N MET A 196 6.75 0.28 -1.66
CA MET A 196 7.50 -0.90 -2.12
C MET A 196 8.89 -1.01 -1.47
N GLN A 197 9.63 0.10 -1.38
CA GLN A 197 11.00 0.11 -0.85
C GLN A 197 11.03 0.15 0.67
N ARG A 198 9.98 0.67 1.30
CA ARG A 198 9.97 0.96 2.74
C ARG A 198 10.16 -0.27 3.61
N GLY A 199 9.65 -1.42 3.14
CA GLY A 199 9.80 -2.72 3.80
C GLY A 199 11.12 -3.44 3.51
N ASN A 200 11.94 -2.99 2.55
CA ASN A 200 13.09 -3.74 2.05
C ASN A 200 14.05 -4.13 3.18
N GLY A 201 14.44 -3.18 4.04
CA GLY A 201 15.39 -3.46 5.13
C GLY A 201 14.89 -4.54 6.10
N ILE A 202 13.58 -4.55 6.38
CA ILE A 202 12.95 -5.55 7.24
C ILE A 202 12.87 -6.90 6.53
N GLN A 203 12.62 -6.92 5.20
CA GLN A 203 12.67 -8.16 4.42
C GLN A 203 14.10 -8.73 4.34
N VAL A 204 15.13 -7.89 4.23
CA VAL A 204 16.52 -8.34 4.28
C VAL A 204 16.82 -9.03 5.61
N ASP A 205 16.42 -8.42 6.74
CA ASP A 205 16.55 -9.00 8.08
C ASP A 205 15.76 -10.33 8.21
N LEU A 206 14.45 -10.28 7.91
CA LEU A 206 13.54 -11.37 8.21
C LEU A 206 13.60 -12.52 7.20
N TYR A 207 13.73 -12.23 5.90
CA TYR A 207 13.67 -13.25 4.84
C TYR A 207 15.05 -13.59 4.31
N ALA A 208 15.86 -12.60 3.93
CA ALA A 208 17.17 -12.88 3.34
C ALA A 208 18.17 -13.40 4.37
N LYS A 209 17.98 -13.05 5.66
CA LYS A 209 18.90 -13.31 6.78
C LYS A 209 20.25 -12.58 6.67
N GLY A 210 20.29 -11.51 5.89
CA GLY A 210 21.51 -10.75 5.64
C GLY A 210 21.58 -10.20 4.21
N GLU A 211 22.39 -9.16 4.01
CA GLU A 211 22.57 -8.49 2.72
C GLU A 211 23.27 -9.37 1.69
N GLU A 212 24.10 -10.32 2.13
CA GLU A 212 24.81 -11.27 1.26
C GLU A 212 23.86 -12.20 0.49
N ASN A 213 22.62 -12.32 0.95
CA ASN A 213 21.58 -13.13 0.32
C ASN A 213 20.56 -12.27 -0.45
N THR A 214 20.93 -11.05 -0.81
CA THR A 214 20.08 -10.15 -1.61
C THR A 214 20.73 -9.77 -2.94
N LEU A 215 19.89 -9.38 -3.89
CA LEU A 215 20.27 -8.73 -5.12
C LEU A 215 19.25 -7.65 -5.47
N PHE A 216 19.70 -6.41 -5.53
CA PHE A 216 18.94 -5.26 -5.98
C PHE A 216 19.51 -4.76 -7.30
N LEU A 217 18.66 -4.30 -8.22
CA LEU A 217 19.13 -3.64 -9.45
C LEU A 217 19.92 -2.38 -9.10
N TYR A 218 19.45 -1.62 -8.11
CA TYR A 218 20.14 -0.43 -7.61
C TYR A 218 20.44 -0.59 -6.11
N PRO A 219 21.52 -1.31 -5.74
CA PRO A 219 21.83 -1.64 -4.35
C PRO A 219 22.26 -0.43 -3.51
N ASN A 220 22.82 0.61 -4.15
CA ASN A 220 23.33 1.81 -3.49
C ASN A 220 22.51 3.06 -3.80
N ALA A 221 21.32 2.91 -4.41
CA ALA A 221 20.49 4.05 -4.80
C ALA A 221 19.15 4.06 -4.06
N ARG A 222 18.60 5.26 -3.93
CA ARG A 222 17.29 5.54 -3.32
C ARG A 222 16.28 5.88 -4.40
N PHE A 223 15.08 5.28 -4.30
CA PHE A 223 13.91 5.82 -5.00
C PHE A 223 13.49 7.13 -4.32
N SER A 224 13.96 8.26 -4.86
CA SER A 224 13.77 9.58 -4.25
C SER A 224 12.32 10.05 -4.29
N ALA A 225 11.79 10.44 -3.12
CA ALA A 225 10.46 11.02 -2.99
C ALA A 225 10.38 12.37 -3.74
N ASP A 226 11.45 13.17 -3.65
CA ASP A 226 11.53 14.47 -4.30
C ASP A 226 11.45 14.37 -5.82
N ILE A 227 12.16 13.41 -6.41
CA ILE A 227 12.13 13.21 -7.87
C ILE A 227 10.79 12.64 -8.33
N ALA A 228 10.18 11.74 -7.55
CA ALA A 228 8.83 11.27 -7.83
C ALA A 228 7.81 12.42 -7.82
N SER A 229 7.86 13.29 -6.80
CA SER A 229 7.01 14.49 -6.70
C SER A 229 7.28 15.47 -7.85
N LEU A 230 8.56 15.81 -8.11
CA LEU A 230 8.95 16.74 -9.17
C LEU A 230 8.47 16.25 -10.53
N GLY A 231 8.69 14.98 -10.87
CA GLY A 231 8.26 14.41 -12.14
C GLY A 231 6.74 14.49 -12.34
N GLY A 232 5.96 14.26 -11.29
CA GLY A 232 4.51 14.44 -11.34
C GLY A 232 4.08 15.90 -11.47
N ARG A 233 4.76 16.84 -10.80
CA ARG A 233 4.47 18.28 -10.91
C ARG A 233 4.77 18.81 -12.32
N LEU A 234 5.88 18.37 -12.92
CA LEU A 234 6.25 18.76 -14.29
C LEU A 234 5.20 18.28 -15.31
N ARG A 235 4.76 17.02 -15.23
CA ARG A 235 3.68 16.49 -16.09
C ARG A 235 2.37 17.25 -15.91
N ALA A 236 2.02 17.58 -14.67
CA ALA A 236 0.80 18.33 -14.37
C ALA A 236 0.85 19.76 -14.93
N ALA A 237 2.00 20.43 -14.85
CA ALA A 237 2.19 21.76 -15.45
C ALA A 237 2.17 21.72 -16.98
N GLU A 238 2.80 20.71 -17.59
CA GLU A 238 2.75 20.49 -19.04
C GLU A 238 1.30 20.31 -19.54
N ALA A 239 0.51 19.50 -18.84
CA ALA A 239 -0.91 19.31 -19.15
C ALA A 239 -1.75 20.59 -19.05
N ARG A 240 -1.32 21.59 -18.26
CA ARG A 240 -1.97 22.91 -18.15
C ARG A 240 -1.38 23.98 -19.09
N GLY A 241 -0.33 23.65 -19.86
CA GLY A 241 0.38 24.61 -20.69
C GLY A 241 1.30 25.56 -19.91
N GLU A 242 1.65 25.22 -18.67
CA GLU A 242 2.50 25.99 -17.75
C GLU A 242 3.95 25.47 -17.72
N ALA A 243 4.36 24.74 -18.77
CA ALA A 243 5.70 24.16 -18.86
C ALA A 243 6.79 25.24 -18.78
N GLY A 244 7.78 25.05 -17.91
CA GLY A 244 8.88 26.00 -17.69
C GLY A 244 8.59 27.13 -16.69
N MET A 245 7.39 27.19 -16.10
CA MET A 245 7.04 28.17 -15.06
C MET A 245 7.33 27.67 -13.63
N ILE A 246 7.81 26.43 -13.48
CA ILE A 246 8.17 25.85 -12.18
C ILE A 246 9.63 26.18 -11.88
N ASP A 247 9.86 26.95 -10.82
CA ASP A 247 11.19 27.12 -10.24
C ASP A 247 11.61 25.80 -9.55
N ILE A 248 12.81 25.32 -9.87
CA ILE A 248 13.35 24.06 -9.36
C ILE A 248 14.51 24.38 -8.42
N PRO A 249 14.37 24.10 -7.10
CA PRO A 249 15.45 24.32 -6.15
C PRO A 249 16.76 23.62 -6.58
N PRO A 250 17.95 24.23 -6.35
CA PRO A 250 19.23 23.65 -6.74
C PRO A 250 19.45 22.20 -6.24
N VAL A 251 19.03 21.90 -5.00
CA VAL A 251 19.11 20.55 -4.42
C VAL A 251 18.31 19.51 -5.23
N LEU A 252 17.20 19.91 -5.87
CA LEU A 252 16.41 19.02 -6.73
C LEU A 252 17.02 18.85 -8.12
N LEU A 253 17.76 19.85 -8.62
CA LEU A 253 18.53 19.72 -9.86
C LEU A 253 19.64 18.68 -9.69
N GLU A 254 20.38 18.72 -8.59
CA GLU A 254 21.42 17.73 -8.29
C GLU A 254 20.84 16.29 -8.23
N ARG A 255 19.72 16.11 -7.53
CA ARG A 255 19.03 14.81 -7.47
C ARG A 255 18.53 14.34 -8.83
N ARG A 256 18.09 15.27 -9.68
CA ARG A 256 17.66 14.96 -11.05
C ARG A 256 18.84 14.52 -11.91
N GLU A 257 19.98 15.19 -11.83
CA GLU A 257 21.18 14.78 -12.56
C GLU A 257 21.68 13.40 -12.10
N ALA A 258 21.63 13.11 -10.80
CA ALA A 258 21.94 11.77 -10.28
C ALA A 258 21.01 10.68 -10.86
N LEU A 259 19.71 10.97 -11.01
CA LEU A 259 18.78 10.06 -11.69
C LEU A 259 19.13 9.89 -13.18
N LEU A 260 19.41 10.97 -13.90
CA LEU A 260 19.78 10.90 -15.30
C LEU A 260 21.04 10.07 -15.53
N GLU A 261 22.03 10.17 -14.64
CA GLU A 261 23.22 9.32 -14.68
C GLU A 261 22.87 7.85 -14.44
N LEU A 262 21.97 7.56 -13.49
CA LEU A 262 21.46 6.19 -13.28
C LEU A 262 20.76 5.65 -14.53
N GLU A 263 19.95 6.47 -15.20
CA GLU A 263 19.26 6.09 -16.44
C GLU A 263 20.25 5.83 -17.58
N ARG A 264 21.32 6.62 -17.71
CA ARG A 264 22.39 6.40 -18.69
C ARG A 264 23.11 5.08 -18.46
N ARG A 265 23.33 4.71 -17.21
CA ARG A 265 24.00 3.46 -16.80
C ARG A 265 23.10 2.23 -16.81
N ARG A 266 21.77 2.43 -16.84
CA ARG A 266 20.76 1.37 -16.75
C ARG A 266 21.02 0.16 -17.65
N PRO A 267 21.43 0.29 -18.94
CA PRO A 267 21.71 -0.88 -19.77
C PRO A 267 22.83 -1.78 -19.22
N ASP A 268 23.91 -1.17 -18.71
CA ASP A 268 25.04 -1.88 -18.13
C ASP A 268 24.69 -2.43 -16.74
N ASP A 269 23.97 -1.67 -15.92
CA ASP A 269 23.49 -2.11 -14.61
C ASP A 269 22.54 -3.31 -14.75
N LEU A 270 21.63 -3.32 -15.74
CA LEU A 270 20.76 -4.46 -16.05
C LEU A 270 21.57 -5.68 -16.47
N LYS A 271 22.55 -5.51 -17.37
CA LYS A 271 23.45 -6.60 -17.79
C LYS A 271 24.19 -7.19 -16.59
N HIS A 272 24.73 -6.35 -15.71
CA HIS A 272 25.40 -6.78 -14.49
C HIS A 272 24.45 -7.51 -13.54
N PHE A 273 23.26 -6.95 -13.30
CA PHE A 273 22.23 -7.53 -12.43
C PHE A 273 21.82 -8.93 -12.90
N PHE A 274 21.54 -9.13 -14.19
CA PHE A 274 21.20 -10.45 -14.72
C PHE A 274 22.35 -11.45 -14.58
N SER A 275 23.58 -11.01 -14.89
CA SER A 275 24.77 -11.85 -14.73
C SER A 275 24.94 -12.29 -13.27
N GLU A 276 24.79 -11.38 -12.32
CA GLU A 276 24.88 -11.69 -10.89
C GLU A 276 23.73 -12.56 -10.40
N ALA A 277 22.51 -12.34 -10.90
CA ALA A 277 21.35 -13.18 -10.61
C ALA A 277 21.60 -14.63 -11.01
N GLN A 278 22.09 -14.86 -12.24
CA GLN A 278 22.45 -16.20 -12.71
C GLN A 278 23.61 -16.80 -11.92
N ARG A 279 24.69 -16.03 -11.71
CA ARG A 279 25.92 -16.51 -11.06
C ARG A 279 25.71 -16.89 -9.61
N ARG A 280 24.94 -16.09 -8.85
CA ARG A 280 24.75 -16.27 -7.39
C ARG A 280 23.54 -17.13 -7.05
N PHE A 281 22.50 -17.08 -7.87
CA PHE A 281 21.18 -17.63 -7.53
C PHE A 281 20.58 -18.54 -8.61
N GLY A 282 21.28 -18.77 -9.73
CA GLY A 282 20.86 -19.69 -10.77
C GLY A 282 20.53 -21.08 -10.20
N GLY A 283 19.34 -21.60 -10.52
CA GLY A 283 18.83 -22.88 -10.03
C GLY A 283 18.42 -22.92 -8.55
N ARG A 284 18.63 -21.86 -7.77
CA ARG A 284 18.16 -21.76 -6.38
C ARG A 284 16.75 -21.20 -6.34
N ASP A 285 15.96 -21.61 -5.35
CA ASP A 285 14.68 -20.95 -5.07
C ASP A 285 14.93 -19.55 -4.50
N VAL A 286 14.22 -18.54 -5.00
CA VAL A 286 14.33 -17.14 -4.57
C VAL A 286 12.97 -16.53 -4.25
N TYR A 287 12.97 -15.46 -3.46
CA TYR A 287 11.84 -14.57 -3.26
C TYR A 287 11.97 -13.35 -4.17
N VAL A 288 10.92 -13.08 -4.95
CA VAL A 288 10.81 -11.89 -5.80
C VAL A 288 9.58 -11.11 -5.36
N THR A 289 9.73 -9.78 -5.26
CA THR A 289 8.59 -8.88 -5.14
C THR A 289 8.77 -7.63 -5.99
N ALA A 290 7.74 -7.28 -6.76
CA ALA A 290 7.62 -6.07 -7.56
C ALA A 290 6.17 -5.94 -8.07
N MET A 291 5.81 -4.76 -8.61
CA MET A 291 4.55 -4.62 -9.34
C MET A 291 4.65 -5.26 -10.72
N TRP A 292 3.50 -5.70 -11.26
CA TRP A 292 3.42 -6.30 -12.59
C TRP A 292 4.12 -5.51 -13.71
N ALA A 293 3.96 -4.19 -13.76
CA ALA A 293 4.62 -3.36 -14.78
C ALA A 293 6.15 -3.42 -14.73
N ILE A 294 6.75 -3.49 -13.53
CA ILE A 294 8.20 -3.62 -13.33
C ILE A 294 8.66 -5.02 -13.71
N LEU A 295 7.90 -6.05 -13.30
CA LEU A 295 8.19 -7.44 -13.67
C LEU A 295 8.15 -7.64 -15.18
N TYR A 296 7.24 -6.95 -15.88
CA TYR A 296 7.18 -6.97 -17.34
C TYR A 296 8.42 -6.34 -17.98
N ASP A 297 8.84 -5.15 -17.54
CA ASP A 297 10.08 -4.53 -18.04
C ASP A 297 11.30 -5.43 -17.81
N TRP A 298 11.34 -6.08 -16.65
CA TRP A 298 12.39 -7.03 -16.31
C TRP A 298 12.35 -8.27 -17.20
N ALA A 299 11.16 -8.84 -17.42
CA ALA A 299 10.96 -10.01 -18.26
C ALA A 299 11.34 -9.73 -19.72
N GLU A 300 10.90 -8.61 -20.30
CA GLU A 300 11.26 -8.24 -21.67
C GLU A 300 12.79 -8.15 -21.85
N GLU A 301 13.48 -7.54 -20.89
CA GLU A 301 14.92 -7.37 -20.98
C GLU A 301 15.69 -8.69 -20.78
N GLY A 302 15.19 -9.57 -19.91
CA GLY A 302 15.73 -10.90 -19.72
C GLY A 302 15.52 -11.80 -20.94
N LEU A 303 14.31 -11.81 -21.49
CA LEU A 303 13.96 -12.61 -22.68
C LEU A 303 14.78 -12.18 -23.91
N LYS A 304 15.03 -10.87 -24.11
CA LYS A 304 15.94 -10.36 -25.16
C LYS A 304 17.36 -10.92 -25.05
N ARG A 305 17.78 -11.34 -23.86
CA ARG A 305 19.08 -11.96 -23.57
C ARG A 305 19.04 -13.49 -23.62
N GLY A 306 17.92 -14.09 -24.00
CA GLY A 306 17.71 -15.54 -23.98
C GLY A 306 17.61 -16.11 -22.57
N LEU A 307 17.33 -15.28 -21.56
CA LEU A 307 17.17 -15.71 -20.18
C LEU A 307 15.73 -16.14 -19.92
N LYS A 308 15.57 -17.34 -19.36
CA LYS A 308 14.28 -17.90 -18.97
C LYS A 308 14.50 -18.95 -17.89
N ASN A 309 13.61 -19.04 -16.90
CA ASN A 309 13.67 -20.05 -15.84
C ASN A 309 15.04 -20.08 -15.13
N VAL A 310 15.58 -18.89 -14.84
CA VAL A 310 16.92 -18.76 -14.23
C VAL A 310 16.95 -19.37 -12.82
N PHE A 311 15.86 -19.23 -12.08
CA PHE A 311 15.75 -19.67 -10.68
C PHE A 311 14.98 -20.99 -10.56
N GLY A 312 15.01 -21.58 -9.36
CA GLY A 312 14.29 -22.81 -9.06
C GLY A 312 12.76 -22.64 -9.10
N LYS A 313 12.03 -23.71 -9.43
CA LYS A 313 10.55 -23.69 -9.53
C LYS A 313 9.85 -23.40 -8.20
N GLY A 314 10.52 -23.69 -7.07
CA GLY A 314 10.04 -23.40 -5.72
C GLY A 314 10.25 -21.94 -5.31
N SER A 315 10.66 -21.07 -6.23
CA SER A 315 10.71 -19.63 -6.03
C SER A 315 9.32 -19.04 -5.78
N VAL A 316 9.28 -17.94 -5.03
CA VAL A 316 8.07 -17.27 -4.58
C VAL A 316 7.99 -15.90 -5.24
N LEU A 317 6.85 -15.59 -5.87
CA LEU A 317 6.53 -14.25 -6.34
C LEU A 317 5.40 -13.64 -5.50
N LEU A 318 5.66 -12.50 -4.83
CA LEU A 318 4.59 -11.64 -4.29
C LEU A 318 4.45 -10.39 -5.16
N THR A 319 3.30 -10.22 -5.82
CA THR A 319 3.07 -9.19 -6.83
C THR A 319 1.68 -8.57 -6.74
N GLY A 320 1.49 -7.41 -7.37
CA GLY A 320 0.21 -6.73 -7.46
C GLY A 320 0.28 -5.47 -8.32
N GLY A 321 -0.71 -4.58 -8.15
CA GLY A 321 -0.73 -3.23 -8.72
C GLY A 321 -1.14 -3.12 -10.19
N GLY A 322 -1.34 -4.25 -10.89
CA GLY A 322 -1.80 -4.28 -12.27
C GLY A 322 -0.91 -3.50 -13.25
N LYS A 323 -1.52 -2.86 -14.25
CA LYS A 323 -0.81 -2.14 -15.32
C LYS A 323 -0.23 -0.79 -14.89
N LYS A 324 -0.68 -0.20 -13.78
CA LYS A 324 -0.27 1.15 -13.29
C LYS A 324 -0.24 2.23 -14.38
N GLY A 325 -1.24 2.25 -15.27
CA GLY A 325 -1.33 3.23 -16.37
C GLY A 325 -0.39 2.99 -17.55
N LYS A 326 0.40 1.90 -17.54
CA LYS A 326 1.22 1.49 -18.67
C LYS A 326 0.40 0.69 -19.67
N GLU A 327 0.55 1.00 -20.95
CA GLU A 327 0.06 0.14 -22.02
C GLU A 327 0.94 -1.11 -22.08
N LEU A 328 0.34 -2.25 -21.73
CA LEU A 328 0.98 -3.56 -21.80
C LEU A 328 0.28 -4.39 -22.88
N PRO A 329 1.04 -5.11 -23.74
CA PRO A 329 0.48 -6.03 -24.74
C PRO A 329 -0.41 -7.09 -24.12
N ASP A 330 -1.35 -7.69 -24.84
CA ASP A 330 -2.31 -8.64 -24.26
C ASP A 330 -1.65 -9.85 -23.58
N ASP A 331 -0.50 -10.30 -24.09
CA ASP A 331 0.28 -11.44 -23.59
C ASP A 331 1.32 -11.08 -22.51
N TRP A 332 1.23 -9.88 -21.93
CA TRP A 332 2.24 -9.36 -20.99
C TRP A 332 2.43 -10.26 -19.76
N ARG A 333 1.34 -10.87 -19.26
CA ARG A 333 1.38 -11.71 -18.06
C ARG A 333 2.08 -13.02 -18.38
N GLU A 334 1.72 -13.64 -19.49
CA GLU A 334 2.32 -14.87 -20.00
C GLU A 334 3.83 -14.72 -20.17
N ARG A 335 4.30 -13.58 -20.72
CA ARG A 335 5.74 -13.31 -20.85
C ARG A 335 6.47 -13.23 -19.50
N VAL A 336 5.86 -12.59 -18.49
CA VAL A 336 6.45 -12.53 -17.14
C VAL A 336 6.54 -13.92 -16.52
N LEU A 337 5.45 -14.70 -16.60
CA LEU A 337 5.41 -16.05 -16.06
C LEU A 337 6.37 -16.98 -16.79
N GLU A 338 6.47 -16.84 -18.12
CA GLU A 338 7.43 -17.55 -18.95
C GLU A 338 8.86 -17.26 -18.52
N PHE A 339 9.20 -15.98 -18.35
CA PHE A 339 10.53 -15.54 -17.94
C PHE A 339 10.92 -16.07 -16.56
N LEU A 340 10.03 -15.93 -15.57
CA LEU A 340 10.30 -16.33 -14.18
C LEU A 340 10.31 -17.85 -14.01
N GLY A 341 9.30 -18.56 -14.53
CA GLY A 341 9.18 -20.01 -14.40
C GLY A 341 8.73 -20.51 -13.03
N PHE A 342 8.07 -19.67 -12.23
CA PHE A 342 7.70 -20.00 -10.84
C PHE A 342 6.34 -20.69 -10.80
N ASP A 343 6.21 -21.70 -9.94
CA ASP A 343 4.94 -22.40 -9.71
C ASP A 343 4.08 -21.69 -8.64
N THR A 344 4.71 -20.85 -7.80
CA THR A 344 4.06 -20.25 -6.63
C THR A 344 4.00 -18.72 -6.75
N ILE A 345 2.79 -18.22 -7.04
CA ILE A 345 2.50 -16.79 -7.21
C ILE A 345 1.47 -16.37 -6.18
N TYR A 346 1.74 -15.23 -5.57
CA TYR A 346 0.89 -14.53 -4.60
C TYR A 346 0.53 -13.19 -5.23
N GLU A 347 -0.63 -13.13 -5.87
CA GLU A 347 -1.15 -11.89 -6.46
C GLU A 347 -2.09 -11.22 -5.46
N MET A 348 -1.86 -9.94 -5.21
CA MET A 348 -2.59 -9.17 -4.19
C MET A 348 -3.26 -7.90 -4.74
N TYR A 349 -4.43 -7.61 -4.20
CA TYR A 349 -5.06 -6.30 -4.23
C TYR A 349 -4.88 -5.63 -2.86
N ALA A 350 -4.36 -4.40 -2.86
CA ALA A 350 -4.06 -3.65 -1.64
C ALA A 350 -3.93 -2.14 -1.93
N THR A 351 -4.02 -1.33 -0.88
CA THR A 351 -3.77 0.12 -0.90
C THR A 351 -2.67 0.47 0.09
N SER A 352 -1.94 1.55 -0.14
CA SER A 352 -0.86 2.00 0.76
C SER A 352 -1.38 2.37 2.15
N GLU A 353 -2.61 2.80 2.27
CA GLU A 353 -3.21 3.23 3.51
C GLU A 353 -3.49 2.03 4.45
N GLN A 354 -3.53 0.80 3.92
CA GLN A 354 -3.95 -0.40 4.64
C GLN A 354 -2.82 -1.43 4.76
N MET A 355 -2.79 -2.16 5.87
CA MET A 355 -1.79 -3.18 6.15
C MET A 355 -2.20 -4.56 5.60
N GLY A 356 -3.51 -4.86 5.59
CA GLY A 356 -4.05 -6.12 5.11
C GLY A 356 -3.96 -6.25 3.60
N LEU A 357 -3.67 -7.47 3.15
CA LEU A 357 -3.53 -7.81 1.73
C LEU A 357 -4.67 -8.73 1.30
N SER A 358 -5.41 -8.34 0.26
CA SER A 358 -6.43 -9.19 -0.32
C SER A 358 -5.80 -10.12 -1.36
N MET A 359 -5.68 -11.40 -1.04
CA MET A 359 -4.93 -12.37 -1.85
C MET A 359 -5.82 -13.07 -2.88
N MET A 360 -5.31 -13.25 -4.09
CA MET A 360 -6.00 -13.95 -5.16
C MET A 360 -6.00 -15.46 -4.95
N CYS A 361 -7.17 -16.11 -5.06
CA CYS A 361 -7.30 -17.56 -5.09
C CYS A 361 -7.18 -18.13 -6.51
N GLU A 362 -7.21 -19.46 -6.62
CA GLU A 362 -7.10 -20.21 -7.88
C GLU A 362 -8.26 -19.96 -8.86
N HIS A 363 -9.38 -19.42 -8.38
CA HIS A 363 -10.51 -18.98 -9.19
C HIS A 363 -10.42 -17.50 -9.62
N GLY A 364 -9.32 -16.83 -9.30
CA GLY A 364 -9.08 -15.43 -9.68
C GLY A 364 -9.78 -14.40 -8.81
N HIS A 365 -10.34 -14.77 -7.65
CA HIS A 365 -11.00 -13.84 -6.74
C HIS A 365 -10.03 -13.35 -5.65
N TYR A 366 -10.04 -12.05 -5.34
CA TYR A 366 -9.23 -11.51 -4.24
C TYR A 366 -10.01 -11.59 -2.92
N HIS A 367 -9.54 -12.41 -1.98
CA HIS A 367 -10.20 -12.55 -0.68
C HIS A 367 -9.80 -11.44 0.27
N ILE A 368 -10.78 -10.75 0.81
CA ILE A 368 -10.58 -9.69 1.80
C ILE A 368 -10.38 -10.37 3.16
N PRO A 369 -9.26 -10.15 3.86
CA PRO A 369 -9.04 -10.77 5.16
C PRO A 369 -10.09 -10.25 6.17
N PRO A 370 -10.57 -11.08 7.12
CA PRO A 370 -11.61 -10.68 8.09
C PRO A 370 -11.28 -9.49 8.99
N ILE A 371 -9.99 -9.11 9.07
CA ILE A 371 -9.53 -7.91 9.79
C ILE A 371 -9.73 -6.62 8.98
N GLN A 372 -10.12 -6.72 7.71
CA GLN A 372 -10.56 -5.59 6.90
C GLN A 372 -12.08 -5.63 6.78
N ILE A 373 -12.73 -4.51 7.06
CA ILE A 373 -14.17 -4.33 6.95
C ILE A 373 -14.46 -3.71 5.59
N PRO A 374 -14.96 -4.47 4.58
CA PRO A 374 -15.26 -3.92 3.28
C PRO A 374 -16.66 -3.31 3.21
N PHE A 375 -16.77 -2.27 2.39
CA PHE A 375 -17.99 -1.59 1.98
C PHE A 375 -18.02 -1.47 0.46
N LEU A 376 -19.21 -1.59 -0.10
CA LEU A 376 -19.52 -1.02 -1.40
C LEU A 376 -20.35 0.23 -1.17
N LEU A 377 -19.92 1.36 -1.71
CA LEU A 377 -20.64 2.61 -1.65
C LEU A 377 -21.30 2.88 -3.00
N ASP A 378 -22.52 3.41 -2.96
CA ASP A 378 -23.14 4.00 -4.14
C ASP A 378 -22.31 5.21 -4.58
N PRO A 379 -21.77 5.24 -5.82
CA PRO A 379 -20.89 6.32 -6.26
C PRO A 379 -21.60 7.68 -6.35
N ALA A 380 -22.93 7.71 -6.51
CA ALA A 380 -23.70 8.95 -6.61
C ALA A 380 -24.10 9.51 -5.23
N THR A 381 -24.33 8.64 -4.24
CA THR A 381 -24.84 9.06 -2.93
C THR A 381 -23.87 8.88 -1.77
N GLY A 382 -22.79 8.13 -1.96
CA GLY A 382 -21.84 7.73 -0.92
C GLY A 382 -22.40 6.71 0.08
N LYS A 383 -23.68 6.33 0.00
CA LYS A 383 -24.31 5.44 0.97
C LYS A 383 -23.81 4.00 0.84
N PRO A 384 -23.65 3.26 1.94
CA PRO A 384 -23.37 1.83 1.90
C PRO A 384 -24.46 1.07 1.13
N LEU A 385 -24.03 0.22 0.20
CA LEU A 385 -24.87 -0.78 -0.45
C LEU A 385 -25.02 -2.00 0.47
N PRO A 386 -26.12 -2.78 0.32
CA PRO A 386 -26.32 -3.98 1.12
C PRO A 386 -25.19 -4.99 1.00
N ARG A 387 -24.88 -5.72 2.08
CA ARG A 387 -23.94 -6.86 2.08
C ARG A 387 -24.55 -8.09 1.39
N LYS A 388 -24.61 -8.06 0.05
CA LYS A 388 -25.13 -9.11 -0.83
C LYS A 388 -24.14 -9.48 -1.93
N ASP A 389 -24.27 -10.69 -2.46
CA ASP A 389 -23.37 -11.17 -3.50
C ASP A 389 -23.67 -10.52 -4.87
N GLY A 390 -22.62 -10.24 -5.63
CA GLY A 390 -22.69 -9.77 -7.02
C GLY A 390 -22.95 -8.28 -7.19
N LEU A 391 -23.02 -7.51 -6.09
CA LEU A 391 -23.17 -6.05 -6.19
C LEU A 391 -21.87 -5.39 -6.64
N THR A 392 -22.01 -4.34 -7.42
CA THR A 392 -20.90 -3.52 -7.92
C THR A 392 -21.06 -2.08 -7.46
N GLY A 393 -19.96 -1.47 -7.02
CA GLY A 393 -19.96 -0.08 -6.55
C GLY A 393 -18.56 0.37 -6.19
N ARG A 394 -18.46 1.52 -5.51
CA ARG A 394 -17.19 2.08 -5.08
C ARG A 394 -16.67 1.33 -3.86
N PHE A 395 -15.45 0.81 -3.96
CA PHE A 395 -14.83 0.13 -2.84
C PHE A 395 -14.41 1.11 -1.77
N ALA A 396 -14.79 0.80 -0.53
CA ALA A 396 -14.24 1.43 0.65
C ALA A 396 -13.96 0.35 1.70
N SER A 397 -13.03 0.59 2.61
CA SER A 397 -12.73 -0.37 3.65
C SER A 397 -12.05 0.25 4.87
N PHE A 398 -12.21 -0.40 6.02
CA PHE A 398 -11.52 -0.07 7.25
C PHE A 398 -10.63 -1.23 7.69
N ASP A 399 -9.34 -0.97 7.83
CA ASP A 399 -8.37 -1.97 8.31
C ASP A 399 -8.22 -1.88 9.83
N LEU A 400 -8.43 -2.99 10.53
CA LEU A 400 -8.34 -3.04 11.99
C LEU A 400 -6.90 -3.09 12.50
N MET A 401 -5.90 -3.43 11.68
CA MET A 401 -4.51 -3.58 12.13
C MET A 401 -3.86 -2.26 12.54
N PRO A 402 -3.91 -1.17 11.73
CA PRO A 402 -3.31 0.10 12.12
C PRO A 402 -3.86 0.64 13.45
N ASN A 403 -2.95 1.09 14.30
CA ASN A 403 -3.24 1.62 15.63
C ASN A 403 -2.56 2.97 15.91
N THR A 404 -1.98 3.60 14.87
CA THR A 404 -1.39 4.94 14.96
C THR A 404 -1.99 5.95 14.00
N TYR A 405 -2.91 5.53 13.13
CA TYR A 405 -3.58 6.38 12.14
C TYR A 405 -4.89 5.72 11.71
N TRP A 406 -5.80 6.51 11.12
CA TRP A 406 -7.10 6.01 10.70
C TRP A 406 -7.03 5.34 9.32
N ALA A 407 -7.09 4.01 9.29
CA ALA A 407 -6.99 3.22 8.07
C ALA A 407 -8.36 2.95 7.39
N GLY A 408 -9.28 3.90 7.55
CA GLY A 408 -10.58 3.90 6.87
C GLY A 408 -10.50 4.72 5.59
N LEU A 409 -10.71 4.07 4.45
CA LEU A 409 -10.49 4.68 3.14
C LEU A 409 -11.66 4.43 2.19
N VAL A 410 -12.12 5.48 1.52
CA VAL A 410 -12.90 5.39 0.28
C VAL A 410 -11.94 5.45 -0.90
N THR A 411 -11.92 4.37 -1.70
CA THR A 411 -10.98 4.24 -2.82
C THR A 411 -11.54 4.86 -4.10
N GLY A 412 -10.67 4.98 -5.11
CA GLY A 412 -11.05 5.30 -6.48
C GLY A 412 -11.52 4.10 -7.30
N ASP A 413 -11.69 2.93 -6.69
CA ASP A 413 -11.92 1.68 -7.41
C ASP A 413 -13.41 1.29 -7.44
N GLU A 414 -13.89 0.90 -8.62
CA GLU A 414 -15.13 0.16 -8.84
C GLU A 414 -14.82 -1.34 -8.76
N ILE A 415 -15.54 -2.05 -7.89
CA ILE A 415 -15.37 -3.50 -7.71
C ILE A 415 -16.71 -4.20 -7.61
N THR A 416 -16.71 -5.51 -7.86
CA THR A 416 -17.82 -6.41 -7.53
C THR A 416 -17.47 -7.24 -6.29
N LEU A 417 -18.34 -7.22 -5.27
CA LEU A 417 -18.18 -8.07 -4.07
C LEU A 417 -19.10 -9.29 -4.11
N ALA A 418 -18.60 -10.41 -3.61
CA ALA A 418 -19.35 -11.61 -3.26
C ALA A 418 -18.78 -12.22 -1.97
N GLY A 419 -19.30 -13.36 -1.53
CA GLY A 419 -18.82 -14.04 -0.31
C GLY A 419 -19.61 -13.72 0.95
N TRP A 420 -20.70 -12.96 0.83
CA TRP A 420 -21.61 -12.62 1.92
C TRP A 420 -22.67 -13.68 2.15
N GLU A 421 -23.20 -14.26 1.07
CA GLU A 421 -24.28 -15.26 1.09
C GLU A 421 -23.74 -16.66 0.79
N LYS A 422 -22.78 -16.78 -0.13
CA LYS A 422 -22.16 -18.05 -0.51
C LYS A 422 -20.63 -17.98 -0.42
N PRO A 423 -19.96 -19.00 0.15
CA PRO A 423 -18.50 -19.09 0.09
C PRO A 423 -17.99 -19.11 -1.36
N CYS A 424 -16.74 -18.72 -1.55
CA CYS A 424 -16.07 -18.85 -2.84
C CYS A 424 -15.94 -20.33 -3.24
N ALA A 425 -15.84 -20.60 -4.55
CA ALA A 425 -15.59 -21.94 -5.07
C ALA A 425 -14.29 -22.58 -4.53
N CYS A 426 -13.31 -21.77 -4.09
CA CYS A 426 -12.10 -22.27 -3.43
C CYS A 426 -12.34 -22.79 -1.99
N GLY A 427 -13.55 -22.66 -1.45
CA GLY A 427 -13.92 -23.09 -0.10
C GLY A 427 -13.67 -22.06 1.01
N ARG A 428 -12.93 -20.97 0.72
CA ARG A 428 -12.72 -19.87 1.69
C ARG A 428 -14.02 -19.10 1.94
N THR A 429 -14.27 -18.79 3.21
CA THR A 429 -15.40 -17.96 3.66
C THR A 429 -15.06 -16.46 3.62
N GLY A 430 -16.09 -15.63 3.76
CA GLY A 430 -15.95 -14.19 3.84
C GLY A 430 -15.95 -13.47 2.48
N PRO A 431 -15.98 -12.13 2.52
CA PRO A 431 -16.09 -11.31 1.33
C PRO A 431 -14.86 -11.42 0.44
N HIS A 432 -15.09 -11.39 -0.87
CA HIS A 432 -14.05 -11.38 -1.88
C HIS A 432 -14.43 -10.52 -3.07
N VAL A 433 -13.42 -9.97 -3.73
CA VAL A 433 -13.53 -9.17 -4.93
C VAL A 433 -13.49 -10.06 -6.16
N ILE A 434 -14.47 -9.90 -7.04
CA ILE A 434 -14.49 -10.51 -8.37
C ILE A 434 -13.90 -9.48 -9.36
N PRO A 435 -12.78 -9.77 -10.03
CA PRO A 435 -12.25 -8.90 -11.08
C PRO A 435 -13.24 -8.72 -12.26
N PRO A 436 -13.09 -7.66 -13.07
CA PRO A 436 -12.01 -6.68 -13.07
C PRO A 436 -12.18 -5.61 -11.99
N VAL A 437 -11.06 -5.10 -11.46
CA VAL A 437 -11.01 -3.85 -10.68
C VAL A 437 -10.70 -2.70 -11.64
N ARG A 438 -11.48 -1.62 -11.59
CA ARG A 438 -11.32 -0.45 -12.47
C ARG A 438 -11.34 0.84 -11.68
N ARG A 439 -10.59 1.85 -12.10
CA ARG A 439 -10.67 3.19 -11.50
C ARG A 439 -11.87 3.95 -12.06
N TYR A 440 -12.60 4.68 -11.21
CA TYR A 440 -13.66 5.59 -11.67
C TYR A 440 -13.12 6.67 -12.60
N SER A 441 -11.96 7.25 -12.31
CA SER A 441 -11.32 8.24 -13.20
C SER A 441 -11.01 7.70 -14.61
N GLU A 442 -10.66 6.41 -14.73
CA GLU A 442 -10.43 5.76 -16.03
C GLU A 442 -11.75 5.54 -16.79
N LYS A 443 -12.82 5.22 -16.06
CA LYS A 443 -14.15 4.93 -16.62
C LYS A 443 -14.89 6.20 -17.06
N GLU A 444 -14.84 7.25 -16.25
CA GLU A 444 -15.65 8.46 -16.40
C GLU A 444 -14.88 9.60 -17.08
N GLY A 445 -13.54 9.57 -17.04
CA GLY A 445 -12.66 10.62 -17.52
C GLY A 445 -12.56 11.79 -16.52
N GLY A 446 -11.35 12.35 -16.37
CA GLY A 446 -11.07 13.47 -15.47
C GLY A 446 -10.69 13.06 -14.04
N ASP A 447 -10.70 14.03 -13.12
CA ASP A 447 -10.35 13.81 -11.71
C ASP A 447 -11.49 13.08 -10.97
N ASP A 448 -11.14 12.03 -10.23
CA ASP A 448 -12.08 11.24 -9.43
C ASP A 448 -12.63 12.07 -8.24
N ARG A 449 -13.89 12.50 -8.33
CA ARG A 449 -14.60 13.18 -7.25
C ARG A 449 -15.33 12.15 -6.38
N ILE A 450 -14.81 11.91 -5.17
CA ILE A 450 -15.45 11.02 -4.21
C ILE A 450 -16.61 11.73 -3.51
N VAL A 451 -17.81 11.15 -3.62
CA VAL A 451 -18.94 11.48 -2.75
C VAL A 451 -18.80 10.66 -1.45
N CYS A 452 -18.54 11.34 -0.34
CA CYS A 452 -18.41 10.70 0.98
C CYS A 452 -19.79 10.53 1.64
N ALA A 453 -19.93 9.51 2.49
CA ALA A 453 -21.16 9.28 3.26
C ALA A 453 -21.36 10.34 4.36
N GLY A 454 -22.61 10.54 4.80
CA GLY A 454 -22.95 11.54 5.81
C GLY A 454 -23.09 12.94 5.22
N ALA A 455 -22.68 13.97 5.98
CA ALA A 455 -22.68 15.36 5.51
C ALA A 455 -21.42 15.64 4.65
N PRO A 456 -21.54 15.94 3.34
CA PRO A 456 -20.36 16.14 2.48
C PRO A 456 -19.42 17.23 2.99
N GLU A 457 -19.98 18.33 3.49
CA GLU A 457 -19.22 19.46 4.05
C GLU A 457 -18.38 19.08 5.29
N ALA A 458 -18.71 17.98 5.99
CA ALA A 458 -17.97 17.54 7.15
C ALA A 458 -16.54 17.09 6.79
N HIS A 459 -16.38 16.43 5.64
CA HIS A 459 -15.07 16.03 5.13
C HIS A 459 -14.24 17.23 4.69
N ASP A 460 -14.87 18.19 4.01
CA ASP A 460 -14.20 19.43 3.61
C ASP A 460 -13.71 20.20 4.84
N ARG A 461 -14.57 20.38 5.85
CA ARG A 461 -14.19 21.02 7.13
C ARG A 461 -13.09 20.26 7.88
N ALA A 462 -13.08 18.93 7.82
CA ALA A 462 -12.01 18.13 8.44
C ALA A 462 -10.67 18.28 7.71
N ILE A 463 -10.69 18.39 6.38
CA ILE A 463 -9.51 18.64 5.56
C ILE A 463 -9.00 20.09 5.76
N GLU A 464 -9.89 21.07 5.82
CA GLU A 464 -9.56 22.47 6.13
C GLU A 464 -8.91 22.58 7.52
N PHE A 465 -9.45 21.87 8.51
CA PHE A 465 -8.86 21.81 9.85
C PHE A 465 -7.40 21.30 9.84
N LEU A 466 -7.06 20.30 9.01
CA LEU A 466 -5.68 19.86 8.85
C LEU A 466 -4.78 20.96 8.28
N ALA A 467 -5.29 21.79 7.37
CA ALA A 467 -4.56 22.93 6.85
C ALA A 467 -4.38 24.01 7.94
N GLU A 468 -5.41 24.29 8.74
CA GLU A 468 -5.36 25.23 9.87
C GLU A 468 -4.35 24.83 10.95
N LEU A 469 -4.26 23.54 11.30
CA LEU A 469 -3.25 23.03 12.24
C LEU A 469 -1.80 23.33 11.80
N SER A 470 -1.58 23.47 10.50
CA SER A 470 -0.28 23.71 9.90
C SER A 470 0.00 25.18 9.57
N MET A 471 -0.98 26.07 9.76
CA MET A 471 -0.79 27.51 9.58
C MET A 471 0.10 28.08 10.68
#